data_AF-A0A2N0MQW6-F1
#
_entry.id   AF-A0A2N0MQW6-F1
#
_cell.length_a   1.000
_cell.length_b   1.000
_cell.length_c   1.000
_cell.angle_alpha   90.00
_cell.angle_beta   90.00
_cell.angle_gamma   90.00
#
_symmetry.space_group_name_H-M   'P 1'
#
loop_
_entity.id
_entity.type
_entity.pdbx_description
1 polymer ?
#
loop_
_entity_poly.entity_id
_entity_poly.type
_entity_poly.pdbx_seq_one_letter_code
_entity_poly.pdbx_strand_id
1 'polypeptide(L)'
;MLMGFAGQGTEDVFNGVNSSAARRSCPRALLGVASRKLDLLDSAVALSDLSVPPGNRLEVLKGDREGQHSIRINGQYRICFA
;
A
#
# COMPACT_ATOMS: atom_id res chain seq x y z
N MET A 1 12.15 -2.80 -2.72
CA MET A 1 11.93 -2.71 -4.18
C MET A 1 10.68 -3.49 -4.52
N LEU A 2 9.65 -2.82 -5.03
CA LEU A 2 8.42 -3.46 -5.47
C LEU A 2 8.66 -4.21 -6.78
N MET A 3 8.22 -5.46 -6.85
CA MET A 3 8.35 -6.28 -8.06
C MET A 3 7.17 -6.12 -9.03
N GLY A 4 6.05 -5.56 -8.57
CA GLY A 4 4.89 -5.32 -9.40
C GLY A 4 3.67 -4.89 -8.59
N PHE A 5 2.59 -4.57 -9.30
CA PHE A 5 1.31 -4.17 -8.72
C PHE A 5 0.21 -5.15 -9.11
N ALA A 6 -0.73 -5.40 -8.19
CA ALA A 6 -1.89 -6.25 -8.47
C ALA A 6 -2.82 -5.68 -9.57
N GLY A 7 -2.70 -4.39 -9.91
CA GLY A 7 -3.43 -3.79 -11.02
C GLY A 7 -3.11 -2.31 -11.22
N GLN A 8 -3.53 -1.81 -12.39
CA GLN A 8 -3.23 -0.46 -12.88
C GLN A 8 -3.60 0.65 -11.86
N GLY A 9 -4.69 0.49 -11.13
CA GLY A 9 -5.12 1.51 -10.18
C GLY A 9 -4.10 1.73 -9.05
N THR A 10 -3.41 0.69 -8.58
CA THR A 10 -2.37 0.83 -7.55
C THR A 10 -1.08 1.40 -8.14
N GLU A 11 -0.72 0.97 -9.35
CA GLU A 11 0.42 1.50 -10.10
C GLU A 11 0.27 3.00 -10.38
N ASP A 12 -0.92 3.43 -10.81
CA ASP A 12 -1.22 4.84 -11.03
C ASP A 12 -1.08 5.66 -9.74
N VAL A 13 -1.51 5.12 -8.60
CA VAL A 13 -1.32 5.76 -7.29
C VAL A 13 0.16 5.88 -6.94
N PHE A 14 0.95 4.84 -7.19
CA PHE A 14 2.40 4.86 -6.97
C PHE A 14 3.07 5.94 -7.84
N ASN A 15 2.73 5.99 -9.12
CA ASN A 15 3.27 6.97 -10.07
C ASN A 15 2.70 8.40 -9.92
N GLY A 16 1.83 8.64 -8.92
CA GLY A 16 1.20 9.95 -8.71
C GLY A 16 0.17 10.35 -9.77
N VAL A 17 -0.30 9.41 -10.58
CA VAL A 17 -1.25 9.62 -11.67
C VAL A 17 -2.69 9.59 -11.15
N ASN A 18 -3.43 10.69 -11.32
CA ASN A 18 -4.84 10.78 -10.92
C ASN A 18 -5.80 10.24 -11.99
N SER A 19 -5.66 8.96 -12.33
CA SER A 19 -6.51 8.29 -13.32
C SER A 19 -7.89 7.90 -12.76
N SER A 20 -8.78 7.39 -13.62
CA SER A 20 -10.02 6.77 -13.16
C SER A 20 -9.78 5.45 -12.43
N ALA A 21 -8.71 4.71 -12.77
CA ALA A 21 -8.32 3.49 -12.07
C ALA A 21 -7.81 3.79 -10.65
N ALA A 22 -6.95 4.80 -10.49
CA ALA A 22 -6.48 5.26 -9.18
C ALA A 22 -7.63 5.68 -8.26
N ARG A 23 -8.59 6.45 -8.80
CA ARG A 23 -9.79 6.90 -8.06
C ARG A 23 -10.74 5.76 -7.69
N ARG A 24 -10.71 4.63 -8.39
CA ARG A 24 -11.43 3.41 -8.02
C ARG A 24 -10.71 2.63 -6.92
N SER A 25 -9.38 2.65 -6.89
CA SER A 25 -8.59 2.00 -5.85
C SER A 25 -8.68 2.71 -4.49
N CYS A 26 -8.61 4.05 -4.47
CA CYS A 26 -8.82 4.81 -3.23
C CYS A 26 -9.35 6.24 -3.48
N PRO A 27 -10.05 6.84 -2.49
CA PRO A 27 -10.52 8.21 -2.57
C PRO A 27 -9.40 9.20 -2.85
N ARG A 28 -9.70 10.24 -3.62
CA ARG A 28 -8.74 11.28 -4.02
C ARG A 28 -7.98 11.89 -2.83
N ALA A 29 -8.67 12.07 -1.70
CA ALA A 29 -8.08 12.61 -0.47
C ALA A 29 -6.98 11.71 0.13
N LEU A 30 -6.97 10.42 -0.20
CA LEU A 30 -5.99 9.45 0.31
C LEU A 30 -4.86 9.17 -0.67
N LEU A 31 -4.94 9.59 -1.93
CA LEU A 31 -3.93 9.31 -2.96
C LEU A 31 -2.51 9.71 -2.50
N GLY A 32 -2.36 10.90 -1.92
CA GLY A 32 -1.06 11.35 -1.42
C GLY A 32 -0.54 10.58 -0.22
N VAL A 33 -1.42 10.03 0.65
CA VAL A 33 -0.99 9.16 1.76
C VAL A 33 -0.66 7.76 1.24
N ALA A 34 -1.44 7.25 0.30
CA ALA A 34 -1.25 5.95 -0.31
C ALA A 34 0.07 5.90 -1.10
N SER A 35 0.33 6.91 -1.95
CA SER A 35 1.59 7.07 -2.70
C SER A 35 2.81 7.04 -1.76
N ARG A 36 2.85 7.89 -0.72
CA ARG A 36 3.95 7.88 0.28
C ARG A 36 4.16 6.53 0.98
N LYS A 37 3.09 5.77 1.19
CA LYS A 37 3.19 4.43 1.80
C LYS A 37 3.67 3.38 0.81
N LEU A 38 3.33 3.52 -0.48
CA LEU A 38 3.89 2.69 -1.54
C LEU A 38 5.38 2.99 -1.74
N ASP A 39 5.80 4.26 -1.66
CA ASP A 39 7.22 4.65 -1.68
C ASP A 39 7.99 4.04 -0.51
N LEU A 40 7.40 4.06 0.69
CA LEU A 40 7.99 3.39 1.87
C LEU A 40 8.18 1.89 1.61
N LEU A 41 7.16 1.23 1.06
CA LEU A 41 7.21 -0.17 0.66
C LEU A 41 8.31 -0.45 -0.37
N ASP A 42 8.47 0.43 -1.35
CA ASP A 42 9.52 0.31 -2.35
C ASP A 42 10.92 0.50 -1.75
N SER A 43 11.07 1.39 -0.77
CA SER A 43 12.34 1.65 -0.09
C SER A 43 12.72 0.62 0.99
N ALA A 44 11.77 -0.18 1.48
CA ALA A 44 12.01 -1.11 2.58
C ALA A 44 12.98 -2.22 2.16
N VAL A 45 13.94 -2.52 3.03
CA VAL A 45 14.95 -3.58 2.83
C VAL A 45 14.53 -4.84 3.58
N ALA A 46 13.89 -4.67 4.74
CA ALA A 46 13.33 -5.75 5.54
C ALA A 46 11.86 -5.47 5.87
N LEU A 47 11.09 -6.55 6.10
CA LEU A 47 9.69 -6.44 6.50
C LEU A 47 9.50 -5.63 7.80
N SER A 48 10.44 -5.75 8.74
CA SER A 48 10.44 -5.00 9.99
C SER A 48 10.53 -3.48 9.81
N ASP A 49 11.10 -3.01 8.69
CA ASP A 49 11.21 -1.57 8.40
C ASP A 49 9.82 -0.95 8.28
N LEU A 50 8.84 -1.72 7.80
CA LEU A 50 7.46 -1.29 7.63
C LEU A 50 6.69 -1.18 8.95
N SER A 51 7.23 -1.69 10.06
CA SER A 51 6.69 -1.42 11.39
C SER A 51 6.94 0.02 11.84
N VAL A 52 7.85 0.74 11.18
CA VAL A 52 8.15 2.16 11.40
C VAL A 52 7.63 2.97 10.20
N PRO A 53 6.85 4.04 10.40
CA PRO A 53 6.34 4.55 11.67
C PRO A 53 5.22 3.68 12.28
N PRO A 54 4.95 3.76 13.60
CA PRO A 54 3.95 2.93 14.29
C PRO A 54 2.54 2.97 13.69
N GLY A 55 2.20 4.07 13.00
CA GLY A 55 0.93 4.24 12.29
C GLY A 55 0.73 3.26 11.11
N ASN A 56 1.79 2.62 10.62
CA ASN A 56 1.69 1.59 9.58
C ASN A 56 0.95 0.36 10.07
N ARG A 57 1.07 0.02 11.36
CA ARG A 57 0.42 -1.16 11.95
C ARG A 57 0.55 -2.39 11.04
N LEU A 58 1.79 -2.75 10.74
CA LEU A 58 2.12 -3.90 9.92
C LEU A 58 1.39 -5.14 10.45
N GLU A 59 0.64 -5.81 9.58
CA GLU A 59 -0.23 -6.94 9.93
C GLU A 59 -0.01 -8.09 8.96
N VAL A 60 0.17 -9.30 9.49
CA VAL A 60 0.13 -10.54 8.71
C VAL A 60 -1.31 -10.93 8.47
N LEU A 61 -1.70 -11.07 7.20
CA LEU A 61 -3.04 -11.46 6.81
C LEU A 61 -3.25 -12.97 6.97
N LYS A 62 -4.51 -13.38 7.18
CA LYS A 62 -4.92 -14.76 7.47
C LYS A 62 -6.04 -15.21 6.51
N GLY A 63 -6.31 -16.51 6.47
CA GLY A 63 -7.36 -17.10 5.62
C GLY A 63 -6.95 -17.09 4.15
N ASP A 64 -7.85 -16.69 3.24
CA ASP A 64 -7.58 -16.64 1.80
C ASP A 64 -6.44 -15.70 1.38
N ARG A 65 -5.93 -14.90 2.32
CA ARG A 65 -4.78 -13.99 2.14
C ARG A 65 -3.59 -14.38 3.01
N GLU A 66 -3.53 -15.62 3.48
CA GLU A 66 -2.36 -16.13 4.16
C GLU A 66 -1.11 -15.99 3.27
N GLY A 67 0.02 -15.65 3.89
CA GLY A 67 1.26 -15.30 3.18
C GLY A 67 1.34 -13.85 2.71
N GLN A 68 0.26 -13.07 2.83
CA GLN A 68 0.28 -11.63 2.55
C GLN A 68 0.44 -10.80 3.83
N HIS A 69 0.87 -9.56 3.63
CA HIS A 69 1.00 -8.55 4.67
C HIS A 69 0.19 -7.32 4.31
N SER A 70 -0.09 -6.47 5.31
CA SER A 70 -0.69 -5.17 5.05
C SER A 70 -0.13 -4.06 5.93
N ILE A 71 -0.12 -2.85 5.37
CA ILE A 71 0.09 -1.61 6.11
C ILE A 71 -1.13 -0.71 6.00
N ARG A 72 -1.49 -0.06 7.11
CA ARG A 72 -2.68 0.75 7.24
C ARG A 72 -2.47 2.14 6.62
N ILE A 73 -3.43 2.58 5.81
CA ILE A 73 -3.55 3.99 5.36
C ILE A 73 -4.35 4.78 6.40
N ASN A 74 -5.52 4.28 6.78
CA ASN A 74 -6.38 4.84 7.82
C ASN A 74 -7.32 3.76 8.41
N GLY A 75 -8.40 4.15 9.10
CA GLY A 75 -9.36 3.20 9.68
C GLY A 75 -10.05 2.26 8.69
N GLN A 76 -10.12 2.62 7.41
CA GLN A 76 -10.86 1.88 6.37
C GLN A 76 -9.96 1.29 5.29
N TYR A 77 -8.86 1.97 4.94
CA TYR A 77 -7.99 1.62 3.83
C TYR A 77 -6.64 1.05 4.29
N ARG A 78 -6.15 0.05 3.55
CA ARG A 78 -4.85 -0.61 3.77
C ARG A 78 -4.23 -1.00 2.42
N ILE A 79 -2.91 -1.04 2.37
CA ILE A 79 -2.15 -1.61 1.25
C ILE A 79 -1.84 -3.06 1.62
N CYS A 80 -2.17 -4.00 0.73
CA CYS A 80 -1.84 -5.42 0.89
C CYS A 80 -0.74 -5.79 -0.11
N PHE A 81 0.22 -6.62 0.30
CA PHE A 81 1.37 -7.02 -0.51
C PHE A 81 1.86 -8.41 -0.10
N ALA A 82 2.61 -9.07 -0.99
CA ALA A 82 3.25 -10.36 -0.80
C ALA A 82 4.70 -10.28 -1.29
#